data_AF-A0A959NTF6-F1
#
_entry.id   AF-A0A959NTF6-F1
#
_cell.length_a   1.000
_cell.length_b   1.000
_cell.length_c   1.000
_cell.angle_alpha   90.00
_cell.angle_beta   90.00
_cell.angle_gamma   90.00
#
_symmetry.space_group_name_H-M   'P 1'
#
loop_
_entity.id
_entity.type
_entity.pdbx_description
1 polymer ?
#
loop_
_entity_poly.entity_id
_entity_poly.type
_entity_poly.pdbx_seq_one_letter_code
_entity_poly.pdbx_strand_id
1 'polypeptide(L)'
;LGLTLIFSEKRKNSLDYEDTVNADSNYILIQLSYPEDEYEKYYSFIEFSDVKKSGNINKYKFHLSKKEFIVKSKDEEVKCLFNISDEKFNEIKEVLERIISGKNKLTIKE
;
A
#
# COMPACT_ATOMS: atom_id res chain seq x y z
N LEU A 1 18.46 -0.43 -2.09
CA LEU A 1 17.58 -0.95 -1.00
C LEU A 1 16.15 -0.47 -1.27
N GLY A 2 15.11 -1.19 -0.85
CA GLY A 2 13.72 -0.81 -1.10
C GLY A 2 12.79 -1.35 -0.02
N LEU A 3 11.59 -0.79 0.05
CA LEU A 3 10.51 -1.25 0.91
C LEU A 3 9.24 -1.44 0.09
N THR A 4 8.55 -2.57 0.29
CA THR A 4 7.31 -2.91 -0.40
C THR A 4 6.25 -3.29 0.63
N LEU A 5 5.08 -2.67 0.54
CA LEU A 5 3.87 -3.08 1.24
C LEU A 5 2.85 -3.61 0.24
N ILE A 6 2.22 -4.74 0.55
CA ILE A 6 1.18 -5.33 -0.28
C ILE A 6 -0.04 -5.58 0.60
N PHE A 7 -1.17 -4.99 0.19
CA PHE A 7 -2.49 -5.28 0.73
C PHE A 7 -3.26 -6.03 -0.34
N SER A 8 -3.84 -7.18 0.00
CA SER A 8 -4.67 -7.94 -0.91
C SER A 8 -5.82 -8.59 -0.16
N GLU A 9 -6.96 -8.70 -0.82
CA GLU A 9 -8.06 -9.51 -0.31
C GLU A 9 -7.71 -10.99 -0.54
N LYS A 10 -7.40 -11.73 0.53
CA LYS A 10 -7.27 -13.19 0.43
C LYS A 10 -8.62 -13.77 0.05
N ARG A 11 -8.70 -14.47 -1.08
CA ARG A 11 -9.72 -15.51 -1.22
C ARG A 11 -9.40 -16.61 -0.21
N LYS A 12 -10.39 -16.98 0.56
CA LYS A 12 -10.34 -18.11 1.49
C LYS A 12 -10.27 -19.40 0.66
N ASN A 13 -9.09 -19.79 0.15
CA ASN A 13 -8.72 -21.16 -0.20
C ASN A 13 -7.20 -21.30 -0.47
N SER A 14 -6.60 -22.24 0.29
CA SER A 14 -5.31 -22.95 0.21
C SER A 14 -4.16 -22.48 -0.71
N LEU A 15 -2.99 -22.28 -0.06
CA LEU A 15 -1.61 -22.69 -0.43
C LEU A 15 -1.20 -22.70 -1.91
N ASP A 16 -0.34 -21.77 -2.36
CA ASP A 16 1.07 -22.04 -2.74
C ASP A 16 1.85 -20.73 -3.00
N TYR A 17 3.19 -20.79 -2.95
CA TYR A 17 4.10 -19.64 -3.09
C TYR A 17 4.14 -19.03 -4.53
N GLU A 18 3.53 -19.69 -5.52
CA GLU A 18 3.52 -19.26 -6.93
C GLU A 18 2.37 -18.30 -7.30
N ASP A 19 1.39 -18.08 -6.43
CA ASP A 19 0.17 -17.31 -6.76
C ASP A 19 0.31 -15.77 -6.69
N THR A 20 1.54 -15.26 -6.62
CA THR A 20 1.77 -13.80 -6.53
C THR A 20 1.48 -13.06 -7.86
N VAL A 21 1.14 -13.77 -8.95
CA VAL A 21 0.96 -13.18 -10.29
C VAL A 21 -0.46 -13.33 -10.87
N ASN A 22 -1.39 -14.01 -10.18
CA ASN A 22 -2.80 -14.13 -10.61
C ASN A 22 -3.76 -13.55 -9.57
N ALA A 23 -3.56 -12.29 -9.19
CA ALA A 23 -4.49 -11.58 -8.33
C ALA A 23 -5.74 -11.14 -9.11
N ASP A 24 -6.66 -12.09 -9.36
CA ASP A 24 -8.10 -11.85 -9.62
C ASP A 24 -8.82 -11.22 -8.39
N SER A 25 -8.06 -10.74 -7.41
CA SER A 25 -8.51 -10.06 -6.20
C SER A 25 -7.88 -8.67 -6.11
N ASN A 26 -8.66 -7.72 -5.60
CA ASN A 26 -8.20 -6.35 -5.44
C ASN A 26 -6.92 -6.33 -4.57
N TYR A 27 -5.83 -5.79 -5.12
CA TYR A 27 -4.61 -5.51 -4.38
C TYR A 27 -4.18 -4.05 -4.50
N ILE A 28 -3.41 -3.63 -3.49
CA ILE A 28 -2.71 -2.35 -3.43
C ILE A 28 -1.26 -2.66 -3.07
N LEU A 29 -0.33 -2.31 -3.95
CA LEU A 29 1.10 -2.43 -3.73
C LEU A 29 1.71 -1.04 -3.64
N ILE A 30 2.47 -0.79 -2.58
CA ILE A 30 3.17 0.49 -2.35
C ILE A 30 4.66 0.20 -2.27
N GLN A 31 5.43 0.86 -3.12
CA GLN A 31 6.88 0.74 -3.19
C GLN A 31 7.55 2.05 -2.83
N LEU A 32 8.61 1.96 -2.04
CA LEU A 32 9.57 3.02 -1.78
C LEU A 32 10.96 2.53 -2.18
N SER A 33 11.57 3.21 -3.15
CA SER A 33 12.95 2.99 -3.56
C SER A 33 13.84 4.07 -2.94
N TYR A 34 14.91 3.62 -2.29
CA TYR A 34 15.95 4.50 -1.74
C TYR A 34 16.95 4.85 -2.86
N PRO A 35 17.45 6.09 -2.90
CA PRO A 35 18.45 6.47 -3.89
C PRO A 35 19.71 5.61 -3.74
N GLU A 36 20.25 5.14 -4.86
CA GLU A 36 21.49 4.34 -4.86
C GLU A 36 22.74 5.22 -4.88
N ASP A 37 22.61 6.47 -5.33
CA ASP A 37 23.67 7.48 -5.36
C ASP A 37 23.15 8.89 -5.02
N GLU A 38 24.03 9.89 -5.11
CA GLU A 38 23.73 11.30 -4.81
C GLU A 38 22.87 12.01 -5.87
N TYR A 39 22.69 11.41 -7.05
CA TYR A 39 21.90 11.96 -8.16
C TYR A 39 20.46 11.44 -8.13
N GLU A 40 20.22 10.31 -7.48
CA GLU A 40 18.90 9.73 -7.31
C GLU A 40 18.11 10.36 -6.14
N LYS A 41 16.79 10.31 -6.26
CA LYS A 41 15.86 10.75 -5.21
C LYS A 41 15.01 9.58 -4.76
N TYR A 42 14.52 9.66 -3.53
CA TYR A 42 13.46 8.78 -3.04
C TYR A 42 12.31 8.74 -4.04
N TYR A 43 11.99 7.53 -4.51
CA TYR A 43 10.90 7.30 -5.44
C TYR A 43 9.83 6.46 -4.77
N SER A 44 8.58 6.89 -4.89
CA SER A 44 7.43 6.17 -4.33
C SER A 44 6.37 5.94 -5.40
N PHE A 45 5.95 4.68 -5.53
CA PHE A 45 5.00 4.22 -6.53
C PHE A 45 3.88 3.44 -5.85
N ILE A 46 2.67 3.57 -6.40
CA ILE A 46 1.53 2.76 -6.02
C ILE A 46 1.01 2.01 -7.23
N GLU A 47 0.76 0.72 -7.04
CA GLU A 47 0.20 -0.17 -8.02
C GLU A 47 -1.11 -0.76 -7.51
N PHE A 48 -2.07 -0.90 -8.41
CA PHE A 48 -3.33 -1.58 -8.16
C PHE A 48 -3.51 -2.73 -9.15
N SER A 49 -4.40 -3.66 -8.81
CA SER A 49 -4.88 -4.70 -9.75
C SER A 49 -5.35 -4.16 -11.11
N ASP A 50 -6.00 -2.99 -11.13
CA ASP A 50 -6.20 -2.23 -12.37
C ASP A 50 -4.99 -1.31 -12.61
N VAL A 51 -4.10 -1.75 -13.50
CA VAL A 51 -2.85 -1.06 -13.84
C VAL A 51 -3.09 0.37 -14.33
N LYS A 52 -4.27 0.69 -14.90
CA LYS A 52 -4.59 2.06 -15.34
C LYS A 52 -4.70 3.04 -14.16
N LYS A 53 -4.90 2.52 -12.95
CA LYS A 53 -4.99 3.29 -11.71
C LYS A 53 -3.66 3.46 -11.01
N SER A 54 -2.61 2.75 -11.44
CA SER A 54 -1.27 2.79 -10.85
C SER A 54 -0.55 4.10 -11.17
N GLY A 55 0.39 4.52 -10.31
CA GLY A 55 1.14 5.73 -10.56
C GLY A 55 1.85 6.33 -9.35
N ASN A 56 2.05 7.65 -9.42
CA ASN A 56 2.73 8.40 -8.37
C ASN A 56 1.85 8.51 -7.11
N ILE A 57 2.42 8.11 -5.97
CA ILE A 57 1.72 8.11 -4.66
C ILE A 57 1.13 9.47 -4.28
N ASN A 58 1.68 10.57 -4.80
CA ASN A 58 1.24 11.93 -4.51
C ASN A 58 -0.19 12.23 -4.97
N LYS A 59 -0.76 11.43 -5.89
CA LYS A 59 -2.12 11.65 -6.37
C LYS A 59 -3.19 11.11 -5.42
N TYR A 60 -2.80 10.41 -4.35
CA TYR A 60 -3.71 9.66 -3.50
C TYR A 60 -3.69 10.16 -2.05
N LYS A 61 -4.81 9.90 -1.36
CA LYS A 61 -4.96 9.97 0.08
C LYS A 61 -5.13 8.55 0.62
N PHE A 62 -4.62 8.32 1.81
CA PHE A 62 -4.48 7.02 2.45
C PHE A 62 -5.22 7.05 3.79
N HIS A 63 -5.99 6.01 4.04
CA HIS A 63 -6.64 5.79 5.32
C HIS A 63 -6.29 4.40 5.83
N LEU A 64 -5.77 4.32 7.04
CA LEU A 64 -5.43 3.07 7.70
C LEU A 64 -6.24 2.91 8.99
N SER A 65 -6.84 1.73 9.16
CA SER A 65 -7.39 1.25 10.44
C SER A 65 -7.01 -0.23 10.64
N LYS A 66 -7.35 -0.79 11.80
CA LYS A 66 -7.13 -2.23 12.08
C LYS A 66 -7.93 -3.18 11.18
N LYS A 67 -8.95 -2.66 10.49
CA LYS A 67 -9.90 -3.46 9.69
C LYS A 67 -9.77 -3.25 8.19
N GLU A 68 -9.17 -2.14 7.78
CA GLU A 68 -9.16 -1.74 6.38
C GLU A 68 -8.05 -0.76 6.07
N PHE A 69 -7.61 -0.81 4.82
CA PHE A 69 -6.78 0.19 4.19
C PHE A 69 -7.49 0.72 2.94
N ILE A 70 -7.61 2.04 2.86
CA ILE A 70 -8.33 2.72 1.78
C ILE A 70 -7.38 3.72 1.12
N VAL A 71 -7.39 3.72 -0.20
CA VAL A 71 -6.66 4.67 -1.04
C VAL A 71 -7.65 5.41 -1.93
N LYS A 72 -7.65 6.74 -1.83
CA LYS A 72 -8.58 7.62 -2.55
C LYS A 72 -7.82 8.55 -3.48
N SER A 73 -8.27 8.65 -4.73
CA SER A 73 -7.90 9.74 -5.65
C SER A 73 -9.06 10.75 -5.75
N LYS A 74 -9.02 11.66 -6.73
CA LYS A 74 -10.14 12.59 -6.99
C LYS A 74 -11.38 11.84 -7.47
N ASP A 75 -11.19 10.80 -8.26
CA ASP A 75 -12.25 10.16 -9.03
C ASP A 75 -12.54 8.73 -8.56
N GLU A 76 -11.71 8.17 -7.67
CA GLU A 76 -11.75 6.76 -7.32
C GLU A 76 -11.38 6.46 -5.86
N GLU A 77 -11.84 5.31 -5.39
CA GLU A 77 -11.52 4.73 -4.09
C GLU A 77 -11.24 3.23 -4.27
N VAL A 78 -10.11 2.77 -3.73
CA VAL A 78 -9.76 1.35 -3.63
C VAL A 78 -9.64 1.00 -2.15
N LYS A 79 -10.22 -0.13 -1.77
CA LYS A 79 -10.32 -0.57 -0.38
C LYS A 79 -9.88 -2.02 -0.27
N CYS A 80 -9.03 -2.30 0.71
CA CYS A 80 -8.65 -3.64 1.11
C CYS A 80 -9.10 -3.88 2.55
N LEU A 81 -9.91 -4.92 2.76
CA LEU A 81 -10.34 -5.37 4.08
C LEU A 81 -9.36 -6.40 4.65
N PHE A 82 -9.08 -6.29 5.94
CA PHE A 82 -8.26 -7.25 6.67
C PHE A 82 -8.63 -7.27 8.15
N ASN A 83 -8.05 -8.21 8.88
CA ASN A 83 -8.13 -8.24 10.34
C ASN A 83 -6.72 -8.54 10.87
N ILE A 84 -6.07 -7.53 11.44
CA ILE A 84 -4.67 -7.61 11.89
C ILE A 84 -4.56 -7.35 13.39
N SER A 85 -3.50 -7.89 14.00
CA SER A 85 -3.19 -7.62 15.41
C SER A 85 -2.72 -6.18 15.62
N ASP A 86 -2.72 -5.73 16.87
CA ASP A 86 -2.23 -4.39 17.25
C ASP A 86 -0.75 -4.20 16.92
N GLU A 87 0.07 -5.23 17.16
CA GLU A 87 1.47 -5.25 16.77
C GLU A 87 1.64 -5.04 15.27
N LYS A 88 0.89 -5.79 14.45
CA LYS A 88 0.98 -5.68 13.00
C LYS A 88 0.44 -4.36 12.47
N PHE A 89 -0.59 -3.82 13.11
CA PHE A 89 -1.11 -2.49 12.80
C PHE A 89 -0.05 -1.42 13.06
N ASN A 90 0.67 -1.49 14.18
CA ASN A 90 1.73 -0.54 14.50
C ASN A 90 2.91 -0.64 13.52
N GLU A 91 3.34 -1.85 13.13
CA GLU A 91 4.36 -2.03 12.09
C GLU A 91 3.95 -1.37 10.76
N ILE A 92 2.71 -1.61 10.31
CA ILE A 92 2.20 -1.05 9.05
C ILE A 92 2.09 0.47 9.15
N LYS A 93 1.62 0.99 10.29
CA LYS A 93 1.56 2.42 10.57
C LYS A 93 2.93 3.08 10.43
N GLU A 94 3.95 2.57 11.11
CA GLU A 94 5.31 3.13 11.06
C GLU A 94 5.87 3.14 9.63
N VAL A 95 5.65 2.06 8.89
CA VAL A 95 6.10 1.96 7.51
C VAL A 95 5.37 2.95 6.60
N LEU A 96 4.04 3.02 6.68
CA LEU A 96 3.25 3.95 5.88
C LEU A 96 3.57 5.40 6.22
N GLU A 97 3.79 5.71 7.50
CA GLU A 97 4.28 7.01 7.94
C GLU A 97 5.62 7.32 7.27
N ARG A 98 6.57 6.39 7.17
CA ARG A 98 7.84 6.63 6.47
C ARG A 98 7.68 6.86 4.96
N ILE A 99 6.79 6.12 4.29
CA ILE A 99 6.56 6.26 2.84
C ILE A 99 5.83 7.58 2.52
N ILE A 100 4.88 7.98 3.38
CA ILE A 100 3.94 9.08 3.12
C ILE A 100 4.33 10.37 3.88
N SER A 101 5.29 10.29 4.81
CA SER A 101 5.80 11.38 5.67
C SER A 101 6.04 12.67 4.89
N GLY A 102 5.56 13.78 5.46
CA GLY A 102 5.61 15.12 4.86
C GLY A 102 4.42 15.49 3.98
N LYS A 103 3.46 14.59 3.79
CA LYS A 103 2.26 14.84 2.98
C LYS A 103 1.05 14.61 3.90
N ASN A 104 0.19 15.61 4.08
CA ASN A 104 -1.09 15.54 4.83
C ASN A 104 -2.12 14.62 4.14
N LYS A 105 -1.69 13.40 3.83
CA LYS A 105 -2.33 12.42 2.95
C LYS A 105 -2.52 11.08 3.63
N LEU A 106 -1.92 10.83 4.81
CA LEU A 106 -2.20 9.64 5.62
C LEU A 106 -3.11 10.02 6.80
N THR A 107 -4.24 9.33 6.92
CA THR A 107 -5.14 9.41 8.07
C THR A 107 -5.17 8.06 8.76
N ILE A 108 -4.86 8.04 10.06
CA ILE A 108 -4.84 6.83 10.86
C ILE A 108 -6.02 6.88 11.83
N LYS A 109 -6.79 5.79 11.90
CA LYS A 109 -7.89 5.61 12.86
C LYS A 109 -7.60 4.38 13.71
N GLU A 110 -7.53 4.58 15.02
CA GLU A 110 -7.29 3.54 16.02
C GLU A 110 -8.49 2.61 16.22
#